data_AF-A0A017SVH5-F1
#
_entry.id   AF-A0A017SVH5-F1
#
_cell.length_a   1.000
_cell.length_b   1.000
_cell.length_c   1.000
_cell.angle_alpha   90.00
_cell.angle_beta   90.00
_cell.angle_gamma   90.00
#
_symmetry.space_group_name_H-M   'P 1'
#
loop_
_entity.id
_entity.type
_entity.pdbx_description
1 polymer ?
#
loop_
_entity_poly.entity_id
_entity_poly.type
_entity_poly.pdbx_seq_one_letter_code
_entity_poly.pdbx_strand_id
1 'polypeptide(L)'
;MPNLLAMSFEGELAPSLDLVCLRPGRTLPDGWGIGYYPGGEPSASVLKEPAPPTGSIRGELVKAWEHLESSLFLLHIRTATWGSVSDANTQPFSRSWGGRDWLFAHSGSMKDRLSPEPEARFEPVGSTDTENVFCRLLNWLFEQRKRSLGDVDPVVLRDWFAAMNDHGGLTSVLTDGRDLVVYADRRGDGDAYLWKVTPPHDRPSFSDQDLVIDLSSRGMPARKGVLVSSEKLTPAEGVAGEWVGVAPGTLLVIRQGAITAEVGAASPDGGSVRPVGGSRATMQRPMTAQVQRYEVKHRTVYRYKEPVVRSAHLFRLTPVHDRLQELIEHHLHISVDGRQRDYEDVFGNRARRLLVDTPFSEMVLEARSLVELRDTDPLSFRPLRARSMIPLVWMPWQRQILQPYLLPPELPESELAELVDYGMSFVERNDYDLLDTLLDLNSTIFNEYKYAAGTTTLSTTAFDVYANRRGVCQDFTNLFICLARLLGVPARYVCGYIYTGPKHDNQRQGEASHAWLQVYLPEVGWKGFDPTNGILTQTQHVRVAVGRNYVDATPTSGTIYVGGGGETLEVDVRVEPVERGG
;
A
#
# COMPACT_ATOMS: atom_id res chain seq x y z
N MET A 1 31.37 15.44 -2.17
CA MET A 1 30.67 15.33 -3.46
C MET A 1 29.61 14.22 -3.37
N PRO A 2 28.32 14.48 -3.62
CA PRO A 2 27.38 13.40 -3.89
C PRO A 2 27.80 12.74 -5.20
N ASN A 3 28.61 11.69 -5.12
CA ASN A 3 28.97 10.88 -6.27
C ASN A 3 27.71 10.21 -6.84
N LEU A 4 26.67 10.05 -6.02
CA LEU A 4 25.40 9.44 -6.35
C LEU A 4 24.24 10.27 -5.78
N LEU A 5 23.30 10.65 -6.64
CA LEU A 5 22.03 11.27 -6.29
C LEU A 5 20.90 10.53 -7.01
N ALA A 6 19.88 10.14 -6.27
CA ALA A 6 18.66 9.57 -6.82
C ALA A 6 17.44 10.28 -6.25
N MET A 7 16.41 10.46 -7.06
CA MET A 7 15.19 11.14 -6.65
C MET A 7 13.98 10.36 -7.15
N SER A 8 12.99 10.17 -6.28
CA SER A 8 11.67 9.61 -6.62
C SER A 8 10.58 10.56 -6.11
N PHE A 9 9.65 10.91 -6.98
CA PHE A 9 8.55 11.83 -6.69
C PHE A 9 7.20 11.19 -7.00
N GLU A 10 6.16 11.64 -6.30
CA GLU A 10 4.77 11.38 -6.65
C GLU A 10 4.39 12.20 -7.89
N GLY A 11 4.46 11.57 -9.06
CA GLY A 11 4.28 12.21 -10.37
C GLY A 11 5.51 12.98 -10.87
N GLU A 12 5.39 13.50 -12.09
CA GLU A 12 6.50 14.14 -12.83
C GLU A 12 6.92 15.52 -12.29
N LEU A 13 8.22 15.68 -12.02
CA LEU A 13 8.83 16.95 -11.65
C LEU A 13 9.87 17.33 -12.71
N ALA A 14 10.11 18.63 -12.90
CA ALA A 14 11.24 19.14 -13.67
C ALA A 14 12.23 19.84 -12.73
N PRO A 15 13.16 19.10 -12.07
CA PRO A 15 14.16 19.70 -11.21
C PRO A 15 15.19 20.47 -12.05
N SER A 16 15.65 21.61 -11.53
CA SER A 16 16.83 22.29 -12.07
C SER A 16 18.07 21.72 -11.39
N LEU A 17 19.05 21.28 -12.19
CA LEU A 17 20.29 20.67 -11.74
C LEU A 17 21.48 21.46 -12.30
N ASP A 18 22.16 22.22 -11.44
CA ASP A 18 23.30 23.06 -11.81
C ASP A 18 24.60 22.40 -11.32
N LEU A 19 25.40 21.87 -12.26
CA LEU A 19 26.69 21.25 -12.01
C LEU A 19 27.76 22.33 -11.77
N VAL A 20 27.83 22.84 -10.53
CA VAL A 20 28.79 23.84 -10.06
C VAL A 20 30.24 23.39 -10.29
N CYS A 21 30.53 22.09 -10.25
CA CYS A 21 31.86 21.52 -10.51
C CYS A 21 32.39 21.81 -11.93
N LEU A 22 31.52 22.14 -12.89
CA LEU A 22 31.91 22.48 -14.27
C LEU A 22 32.22 23.96 -14.47
N ARG A 23 32.09 24.79 -13.43
CA ARG A 23 32.35 26.23 -13.50
C ARG A 23 33.86 26.55 -13.52
N PRO A 24 34.26 27.69 -14.10
CA PRO A 24 35.67 28.11 -14.10
C PRO A 24 36.29 28.15 -12.70
N GLY A 25 37.52 27.62 -12.58
CA GLY A 25 38.26 27.60 -11.32
C GLY A 25 37.98 26.41 -10.40
N ARG A 26 37.16 25.44 -10.83
CA ARG A 26 36.91 24.17 -10.12
C ARG A 26 37.74 23.02 -10.69
N THR A 27 37.96 21.99 -9.87
CA THR A 27 38.52 20.71 -10.33
C THR A 27 37.42 19.95 -11.06
N LEU A 28 37.65 19.61 -12.33
CA LEU A 28 36.68 18.90 -13.16
C LEU A 28 36.58 17.43 -12.74
N PRO A 29 35.38 16.83 -12.74
CA PRO A 29 35.22 15.39 -12.53
C PRO A 29 35.71 14.60 -13.76
N ASP A 30 35.97 13.30 -13.58
CA ASP A 30 36.33 12.42 -14.69
C ASP A 30 35.14 12.12 -15.61
N GLY A 31 33.92 12.32 -15.11
CA GLY A 31 32.70 12.32 -15.92
C GLY A 31 31.46 12.60 -15.10
N TRP A 32 30.34 12.81 -15.75
CA TRP A 32 29.04 12.88 -15.10
C TRP A 32 27.97 12.27 -16.01
N GLY A 33 26.84 11.91 -15.42
CA GLY A 33 25.67 11.51 -16.18
C GLY A 33 24.38 11.59 -15.38
N ILE A 34 23.27 11.68 -16.12
CA ILE A 34 21.91 11.68 -15.59
C ILE A 34 21.05 10.71 -16.40
N GLY A 35 20.22 9.94 -15.70
CA GLY A 35 19.19 9.09 -16.28
C GLY A 35 17.81 9.42 -15.69
N TYR A 36 16.78 9.34 -16.52
CA TYR A 36 15.39 9.62 -16.15
C TYR A 36 14.41 8.90 -17.09
N TYR A 37 13.12 8.92 -16.76
CA TYR A 37 12.05 8.27 -17.50
C TYR A 37 11.04 9.32 -17.99
N PRO A 38 11.20 9.84 -19.23
CA PRO A 38 10.28 10.84 -19.77
C PRO A 38 8.84 10.30 -19.83
N GLY A 39 7.86 11.11 -19.47
CA GLY A 39 6.44 10.74 -19.59
C GLY A 39 5.98 9.62 -18.65
N GLY A 40 6.82 9.20 -17.70
CA GLY A 40 6.58 8.02 -16.87
C GLY A 40 6.60 6.70 -17.66
N GLU A 41 7.12 6.71 -18.90
CA GLU A 41 7.22 5.53 -19.75
C GLU A 41 8.28 4.55 -19.22
N PRO A 42 8.19 3.25 -19.53
CA PRO A 42 9.23 2.27 -19.17
C PRO A 42 10.54 2.46 -19.96
N SER A 43 10.68 3.51 -20.77
CA SER A 43 11.88 3.83 -21.52
C SER A 43 12.71 4.89 -20.80
N ALA A 44 14.01 4.62 -20.63
CA ALA A 44 14.92 5.53 -19.96
C ALA A 44 15.71 6.37 -20.97
N SER A 45 15.85 7.66 -20.67
CA SER A 45 16.79 8.55 -21.36
C SER A 45 18.02 8.77 -20.50
N VAL A 46 19.22 8.64 -21.09
CA VAL A 46 20.50 8.80 -20.39
C VAL A 46 21.40 9.79 -21.13
N LEU A 47 21.85 10.82 -20.43
CA LEU A 47 22.83 11.78 -20.90
C LEU A 47 24.11 11.63 -20.07
N LYS A 48 25.26 11.51 -20.74
CA LYS A 48 26.58 11.36 -20.11
C LYS A 48 27.59 12.27 -20.76
N GLU A 49 28.63 12.60 -20.02
CA GLU A 49 29.81 13.28 -20.54
C GLU A 49 31.06 12.81 -19.80
N PRO A 50 31.95 12.03 -20.46
CA PRO A 50 33.29 11.77 -19.94
C PRO A 50 34.18 13.01 -20.13
N ALA A 51 35.11 13.27 -19.20
CA ALA A 51 36.04 14.40 -19.23
C ALA A 51 35.38 15.74 -19.64
N PRO A 52 34.34 16.20 -18.93
CA PRO A 52 33.58 17.39 -19.30
C PRO A 52 34.48 18.64 -19.33
N PRO A 53 34.39 19.49 -20.36
CA PRO A 53 35.10 20.76 -20.38
C PRO A 53 34.46 21.76 -19.40
N THR A 54 35.24 22.77 -18.98
CA THR A 54 34.72 23.93 -18.25
C THR A 54 33.61 24.62 -19.05
N GLY A 55 32.45 24.84 -18.42
CA GLY A 55 31.28 25.41 -19.09
C GLY A 55 30.64 24.49 -20.12
N SER A 56 30.66 23.17 -19.88
CA SER A 56 30.05 22.17 -20.76
C SER A 56 28.64 22.55 -21.22
N ILE A 57 28.42 22.52 -22.53
CA ILE A 57 27.11 22.72 -23.15
C ILE A 57 26.12 21.65 -22.68
N ARG A 58 26.56 20.41 -22.45
CA ARG A 58 25.69 19.35 -21.91
C ARG A 58 25.30 19.64 -20.46
N GLY A 59 26.21 20.21 -19.67
CA GLY A 59 25.93 20.65 -18.31
C GLY A 59 24.94 21.83 -18.27
N GLU A 60 25.16 22.85 -19.10
CA GLU A 60 24.23 23.97 -19.24
C GLU A 60 22.86 23.54 -19.79
N LEU A 61 22.82 22.54 -20.68
CA LEU A 61 21.57 21.94 -21.14
C LEU A 61 20.80 21.35 -19.96
N VAL A 62 21.40 20.51 -19.12
CA VAL A 62 20.73 19.91 -17.95
C VAL A 62 20.17 20.97 -17.00
N LYS A 63 20.89 22.09 -16.83
CA LYS A 63 20.42 23.23 -16.04
C LYS A 63 19.22 23.95 -16.68
N ALA A 64 19.20 24.06 -18.00
CA ALA A 64 18.19 24.80 -18.76
C ALA A 64 17.07 23.92 -19.36
N TRP A 65 17.09 22.60 -19.14
CA TRP A 65 16.21 21.68 -19.86
C TRP A 65 14.80 21.67 -19.29
N GLU A 66 13.95 22.54 -19.81
CA GLU A 66 12.56 22.73 -19.36
C GLU A 66 11.63 21.51 -19.60
N HIS A 67 12.08 20.49 -20.35
CA HIS A 67 11.32 19.29 -20.72
C HIS A 67 11.80 18.00 -20.01
N LEU A 68 12.66 18.11 -19.02
CA LEU A 68 13.20 16.97 -18.24
C LEU A 68 12.20 16.55 -17.15
N GLU A 69 10.95 16.31 -17.54
CA GLU A 69 9.86 15.89 -16.66
C GLU A 69 9.93 14.37 -16.42
N SER A 70 10.09 13.97 -15.15
CA SER A 70 10.12 12.57 -14.73
C SER A 70 9.76 12.45 -13.26
N SER A 71 9.22 11.30 -12.84
CA SER A 71 9.06 10.96 -11.42
C SER A 71 10.33 10.34 -10.82
N LEU A 72 11.33 10.00 -11.65
CA LEU A 72 12.56 9.32 -11.25
C LEU A 72 13.79 9.92 -11.92
N PHE A 73 14.80 10.23 -11.12
CA PHE A 73 16.09 10.73 -11.60
C PHE A 73 17.22 9.97 -10.94
N LEU A 74 18.26 9.68 -11.71
CA LEU A 74 19.50 9.10 -11.26
C LEU A 74 20.67 9.90 -11.82
N LEU A 75 21.38 10.63 -10.96
CA LEU A 75 22.54 11.44 -11.31
C LEU A 75 23.79 10.87 -10.63
N HIS A 76 24.88 10.83 -11.39
CA HIS A 76 26.16 10.36 -10.89
C HIS A 76 27.28 11.29 -11.36
N ILE A 77 28.13 11.73 -10.44
CA ILE A 77 29.36 12.47 -10.73
C ILE A 77 30.52 11.53 -10.44
N ARG A 78 31.32 11.24 -11.47
CA ARG A 78 32.36 10.21 -11.45
C ARG A 78 33.72 10.79 -11.12
N THR A 79 34.37 10.17 -10.13
CA THR A 79 35.82 10.18 -9.92
C THR A 79 36.33 8.79 -10.26
N ALA A 80 37.22 8.65 -11.24
CA ALA A 80 37.58 7.37 -11.83
C ALA A 80 38.54 6.56 -10.96
N THR A 81 38.08 5.40 -10.48
CA THR A 81 38.89 4.35 -9.83
C THR A 81 39.24 3.21 -10.79
N TRP A 82 38.29 2.79 -11.63
CA TRP A 82 38.46 1.73 -12.62
C TRP A 82 38.02 2.20 -14.02
N GLY A 83 38.68 1.64 -15.05
CA GLY A 83 38.40 1.90 -16.47
C GLY A 83 38.87 3.28 -16.95
N SER A 84 39.13 3.40 -18.25
CA SER A 84 39.48 4.68 -18.86
C SER A 84 38.32 5.69 -18.80
N VAL A 85 38.63 6.97 -18.92
CA VAL A 85 37.61 8.02 -19.07
C VAL A 85 36.98 7.90 -20.45
N SER A 86 35.75 7.39 -20.51
CA SER A 86 34.97 7.15 -21.73
C SER A 86 33.49 7.01 -21.40
N ASP A 87 32.60 7.21 -22.38
CA ASP A 87 31.15 7.03 -22.21
C ASP A 87 30.77 5.63 -21.70
N ALA A 88 31.46 4.60 -22.20
CA ALA A 88 31.26 3.21 -21.79
C ALA A 88 31.59 2.96 -20.31
N ASN A 89 32.35 3.84 -19.67
CA ASN A 89 32.71 3.74 -18.25
C ASN A 89 32.02 4.82 -17.39
N THR A 90 31.23 5.71 -17.98
CA THR A 90 30.53 6.80 -17.27
C THR A 90 29.13 6.34 -16.84
N GLN A 91 28.78 6.59 -15.58
CA GLN A 91 27.49 6.22 -14.98
C GLN A 91 26.43 7.31 -15.25
N PRO A 92 25.12 7.02 -15.17
CA PRO A 92 24.48 5.72 -14.85
C PRO A 92 24.49 4.73 -16.02
N PHE A 93 24.52 3.43 -15.77
CA PHE A 93 24.40 2.42 -16.82
C PHE A 93 22.94 2.16 -17.17
N SER A 94 22.67 1.82 -18.45
CA SER A 94 21.34 1.46 -18.93
C SER A 94 21.35 0.16 -19.72
N ARG A 95 20.33 -0.68 -19.50
CA ARG A 95 20.07 -1.92 -20.25
C ARG A 95 18.57 -2.24 -20.25
N SER A 96 18.08 -2.80 -21.36
CA SER A 96 16.67 -3.20 -21.49
C SER A 96 16.45 -4.67 -21.13
N TRP A 97 15.46 -4.93 -20.28
CA TRP A 97 15.00 -6.27 -19.94
C TRP A 97 13.53 -6.25 -19.51
N GLY A 98 12.77 -7.30 -19.82
CA GLY A 98 11.38 -7.43 -19.35
C GLY A 98 10.37 -6.49 -20.02
N GLY A 99 10.79 -5.65 -20.96
CA GLY A 99 9.96 -4.61 -21.60
C GLY A 99 10.15 -3.21 -21.00
N ARG A 100 11.26 -2.99 -20.28
CA ARG A 100 11.63 -1.71 -19.67
C ARG A 100 13.14 -1.51 -19.69
N ASP A 101 13.56 -0.26 -19.65
CA ASP A 101 14.94 0.11 -19.43
C ASP A 101 15.24 0.16 -17.94
N TRP A 102 16.41 -0.35 -17.56
CA TRP A 102 16.90 -0.38 -16.20
C TRP A 102 18.07 0.58 -16.09
N LEU A 103 18.11 1.37 -15.01
CA LEU A 103 19.22 2.26 -14.71
C LEU A 103 19.94 1.84 -13.43
N PHE A 104 21.26 1.90 -13.45
CA PHE A 104 22.09 1.56 -12.29
C PHE A 104 23.21 2.57 -12.07
N ALA A 105 23.43 2.93 -10.81
CA ALA A 105 24.58 3.71 -10.40
C ALA A 105 25.08 3.26 -9.02
N HIS A 106 26.37 3.47 -8.78
CA HIS A 106 27.14 2.90 -7.68
C HIS A 106 28.19 3.91 -7.23
N SER A 107 28.13 4.25 -5.95
CA SER A 107 29.14 5.01 -5.23
C SER A 107 29.95 4.07 -4.33
N GLY A 108 31.16 3.76 -4.76
CA GLY A 108 32.04 2.82 -4.08
C GLY A 108 33.12 2.31 -5.01
N SER A 109 33.91 1.36 -4.52
CA SER A 109 34.95 0.69 -5.30
C SER A 109 35.05 -0.75 -4.87
N MET A 110 34.98 -1.65 -5.83
CA MET A 110 35.21 -3.07 -5.61
C MET A 110 36.71 -3.33 -5.43
N LYS A 111 37.06 -4.16 -4.44
CA LYS A 111 38.43 -4.63 -4.19
C LYS A 111 38.84 -5.69 -5.20
N ASP A 112 37.90 -6.56 -5.57
CA ASP A 112 38.10 -7.61 -6.54
C ASP A 112 37.16 -7.44 -7.74
N ARG A 113 37.68 -7.71 -8.95
CA ARG A 113 36.84 -7.76 -10.15
C ARG A 113 35.93 -8.97 -10.07
N LEU A 114 34.63 -8.74 -10.14
CA LEU A 114 33.65 -9.79 -10.25
C LEU A 114 33.92 -10.62 -11.51
N SER A 115 34.07 -11.94 -11.35
CA SER A 115 34.30 -12.83 -12.50
C SER A 115 33.08 -12.83 -13.42
N PRO A 116 33.26 -12.73 -14.76
CA PRO A 116 32.13 -12.82 -15.68
C PRO A 116 31.47 -14.20 -15.57
N GLU A 117 30.14 -14.24 -15.65
CA GLU A 117 29.39 -15.49 -15.64
C GLU A 117 29.50 -16.18 -17.01
N PRO A 118 29.77 -17.50 -17.06
CA PRO A 118 29.77 -18.24 -18.33
C PRO A 118 28.40 -18.15 -19.00
N GLU A 119 28.36 -17.82 -20.29
CA GLU A 119 27.11 -17.73 -21.09
C GLU A 119 26.09 -16.69 -20.57
N ALA A 120 26.58 -15.64 -19.88
CA ALA A 120 25.77 -14.54 -19.40
C ALA A 120 24.92 -13.89 -20.51
N ARG A 121 23.66 -13.58 -20.19
CA ARG A 121 22.77 -12.86 -21.12
C ARG A 121 23.15 -11.38 -21.24
N PHE A 122 23.54 -10.78 -20.11
CA PHE A 122 23.96 -9.39 -20.02
C PHE A 122 25.47 -9.34 -19.75
N GLU A 123 26.17 -8.64 -20.63
CA GLU A 123 27.62 -8.46 -20.57
C GLU A 123 27.97 -6.96 -20.49
N PRO A 124 29.03 -6.60 -19.75
CA PRO A 124 29.51 -5.23 -19.68
C PRO A 124 30.11 -4.79 -21.02
N VAL A 125 29.89 -3.53 -21.40
CA VAL A 125 30.51 -2.93 -22.59
C VAL A 125 31.83 -2.25 -22.22
N GLY A 126 31.84 -1.57 -21.08
CA GLY A 126 33.01 -0.96 -20.46
C GLY A 126 33.81 -1.95 -19.60
N SER A 127 34.72 -1.38 -18.82
CA SER A 127 35.65 -2.12 -17.97
C SER A 127 35.52 -1.79 -16.49
N THR A 128 34.46 -1.08 -16.10
CA THR A 128 34.19 -0.74 -14.70
C THR A 128 33.62 -1.92 -13.92
N ASP A 129 33.96 -1.99 -12.64
CA ASP A 129 33.35 -2.87 -11.67
C ASP A 129 31.83 -2.62 -11.53
N THR A 130 31.40 -1.37 -11.55
CA THR A 130 29.99 -0.99 -11.51
C THR A 130 29.15 -1.66 -12.61
N GLU A 131 29.63 -1.69 -13.86
CA GLU A 131 28.85 -2.30 -14.94
C GLU A 131 28.79 -3.83 -14.79
N ASN A 132 29.84 -4.45 -14.23
CA ASN A 132 29.82 -5.88 -13.92
C ASN A 132 28.78 -6.21 -12.83
N VAL A 133 28.67 -5.38 -11.78
CA VAL A 133 27.62 -5.49 -10.75
C VAL A 133 26.24 -5.40 -11.41
N PHE A 134 26.04 -4.41 -12.30
CA PHE A 134 24.76 -4.22 -12.97
C PHE A 134 24.37 -5.42 -13.86
N CYS A 135 25.29 -5.89 -14.69
CA CYS A 135 25.05 -7.04 -15.55
C CYS A 135 24.74 -8.30 -14.75
N ARG A 136 25.43 -8.53 -13.62
CA ARG A 136 25.14 -9.65 -12.73
C ARG A 136 23.74 -9.58 -12.13
N LEU A 137 23.31 -8.42 -11.65
CA LEU A 137 21.93 -8.21 -11.16
C LEU A 137 20.90 -8.55 -12.25
N LEU A 138 21.13 -8.10 -13.49
CA LEU A 138 20.23 -8.40 -14.61
C LEU A 138 20.24 -9.88 -15.00
N ASN A 139 21.37 -10.58 -14.91
CA ASN A 139 21.43 -12.02 -15.13
C ASN A 139 20.63 -12.77 -14.06
N TRP A 140 20.75 -12.41 -12.78
CA TRP A 140 19.94 -13.02 -11.71
C TRP A 140 18.44 -12.77 -11.90
N LEU A 141 18.05 -11.56 -12.35
CA LEU A 141 16.67 -11.27 -12.75
C LEU A 141 16.22 -12.16 -13.90
N PHE A 142 17.06 -12.32 -14.94
CA PHE A 142 16.79 -13.15 -16.11
C PHE A 142 16.60 -14.62 -15.75
N GLU A 143 17.52 -15.19 -14.97
CA GLU A 143 17.49 -16.58 -14.52
C GLU A 143 16.22 -16.89 -13.73
N GLN A 144 15.78 -15.93 -12.91
CA GLN A 144 14.56 -16.04 -12.12
C GLN A 144 13.29 -15.60 -12.87
N ARG A 145 13.41 -15.24 -14.15
CA ARG A 145 12.33 -14.77 -15.03
C ARG A 145 11.56 -13.57 -14.47
N LYS A 146 12.25 -12.72 -13.72
CA LYS A 146 11.72 -11.48 -13.13
C LYS A 146 11.82 -10.37 -14.16
N ARG A 147 10.73 -9.63 -14.39
CA ARG A 147 10.62 -8.64 -15.48
C ARG A 147 10.54 -7.20 -14.97
N SER A 148 10.34 -7.01 -13.66
CA SER A 148 10.34 -5.74 -12.95
C SER A 148 10.95 -5.90 -11.55
N LEU A 149 11.34 -4.78 -10.93
CA LEU A 149 11.79 -4.77 -9.53
C LEU A 149 10.69 -5.23 -8.57
N GLY A 150 9.44 -4.89 -8.86
CA GLY A 150 8.28 -5.34 -8.10
C GLY A 150 8.05 -6.86 -8.11
N ASP A 151 8.68 -7.61 -9.02
CA ASP A 151 8.59 -9.08 -9.05
C ASP A 151 9.56 -9.76 -8.07
N VAL A 152 10.49 -9.01 -7.48
CA VAL A 152 11.56 -9.53 -6.62
C VAL A 152 11.26 -9.23 -5.17
N ASP A 153 11.35 -10.25 -4.32
CA ASP A 153 11.27 -10.07 -2.87
C ASP A 153 12.41 -9.13 -2.42
N PRO A 154 12.12 -8.01 -1.72
CA PRO A 154 13.14 -7.09 -1.24
C PRO A 154 14.24 -7.74 -0.39
N VAL A 155 13.95 -8.84 0.31
CA VAL A 155 14.94 -9.63 1.07
C VAL A 155 15.90 -10.34 0.13
N VAL A 156 15.40 -10.97 -0.93
CA VAL A 156 16.22 -11.64 -1.95
C VAL A 156 17.10 -10.61 -2.66
N LEU A 157 16.53 -9.46 -3.02
CA LEU A 157 17.29 -8.38 -3.65
C LEU A 157 18.38 -7.84 -2.70
N ARG A 158 18.08 -7.68 -1.40
CA ARG A 158 19.05 -7.29 -0.37
C ARG A 158 20.18 -8.31 -0.28
N ASP A 159 19.86 -9.60 -0.33
CA ASP A 159 20.85 -10.68 -0.28
C ASP A 159 21.76 -10.69 -1.52
N TRP A 160 21.23 -10.39 -2.70
CA TRP A 160 22.01 -10.23 -3.93
C TRP A 160 23.04 -9.10 -3.82
N PHE A 161 22.60 -7.91 -3.36
CA PHE A 161 23.51 -6.81 -3.09
C PHE A 161 24.53 -7.19 -2.01
N ALA A 162 24.09 -7.81 -0.91
CA ALA A 162 24.96 -8.21 0.18
C ALA A 162 26.05 -9.23 -0.25
N ALA A 163 25.72 -10.17 -1.15
CA ALA A 163 26.66 -11.13 -1.69
C ALA A 163 27.75 -10.46 -2.54
N MET A 164 27.40 -9.44 -3.32
CA MET A 164 28.40 -8.65 -4.06
C MET A 164 29.17 -7.73 -3.10
N ASN A 165 28.52 -7.24 -2.06
CA ASN A 165 29.12 -6.33 -1.08
C ASN A 165 30.25 -6.97 -0.24
N ASP A 166 30.46 -8.28 -0.34
CA ASP A 166 31.68 -8.92 0.18
C ASP A 166 32.96 -8.51 -0.54
N HIS A 167 32.84 -8.04 -1.78
CA HIS A 167 33.96 -7.74 -2.65
C HIS A 167 34.39 -6.26 -2.66
N GLY A 168 33.71 -5.37 -1.94
CA GLY A 168 34.10 -3.95 -1.80
C GLY A 168 32.94 -3.10 -1.30
N GLY A 169 33.07 -1.78 -1.31
CA GLY A 169 31.97 -0.89 -0.91
C GLY A 169 30.95 -0.75 -2.04
N LEU A 170 29.65 -0.85 -1.72
CA LEU A 170 28.59 -0.98 -2.73
C LEU A 170 27.36 -0.08 -2.51
N THR A 171 27.51 1.16 -2.06
CA THR A 171 26.32 2.04 -1.99
C THR A 171 25.77 2.26 -3.41
N SER A 172 24.57 1.75 -3.67
CA SER A 172 24.07 1.58 -5.02
C SER A 172 22.60 1.94 -5.16
N VAL A 173 22.23 2.34 -6.38
CA VAL A 173 20.87 2.63 -6.77
C VAL A 173 20.54 1.89 -8.06
N LEU A 174 19.41 1.19 -8.06
CA LEU A 174 18.86 0.46 -9.21
C LEU A 174 17.42 0.91 -9.43
N THR A 175 17.02 1.16 -10.67
CA THR A 175 15.63 1.48 -11.00
C THR A 175 15.22 0.88 -12.33
N ASP A 176 13.94 0.54 -12.46
CA ASP A 176 13.31 -0.02 -13.65
C ASP A 176 12.22 0.91 -14.24
N GLY A 177 12.22 2.18 -13.80
CA GLY A 177 11.25 3.21 -14.18
C GLY A 177 9.98 3.23 -13.33
N ARG A 178 9.77 2.21 -12.48
CA ARG A 178 8.66 2.16 -11.52
C ARG A 178 9.16 2.25 -10.09
N ASP A 179 10.12 1.40 -9.75
CA ASP A 179 10.71 1.30 -8.43
C ASP A 179 12.14 1.85 -8.44
N LEU A 180 12.53 2.48 -7.33
CA LEU A 180 13.87 2.92 -7.05
C LEU A 180 14.39 2.13 -5.83
N VAL A 181 15.33 1.24 -6.08
CA VAL A 181 16.01 0.47 -5.05
C VAL A 181 17.28 1.18 -4.64
N VAL A 182 17.49 1.30 -3.33
CA VAL A 182 18.70 1.86 -2.74
C VAL A 182 19.29 0.83 -1.80
N TYR A 183 20.55 0.49 -1.99
CA TYR A 183 21.31 -0.35 -1.08
C TYR A 183 22.39 0.46 -0.39
N ALA A 184 22.36 0.49 0.94
CA ALA A 184 23.40 1.12 1.75
C ALA A 184 24.53 0.12 2.01
N ASP A 185 25.77 0.53 1.74
CA ASP A 185 26.93 -0.32 1.99
C ASP A 185 26.96 -0.82 3.45
N ARG A 186 27.23 -2.11 3.63
CA ARG A 186 27.27 -2.79 4.93
C ARG A 186 28.64 -2.73 5.62
N ARG A 187 29.69 -2.39 4.87
CA ARG A 187 31.08 -2.36 5.36
C ARG A 187 31.44 -1.02 6.00
N GLY A 188 30.63 0.01 5.74
CA GLY A 188 30.94 1.40 6.09
C GLY A 188 31.93 2.04 5.12
N ASP A 189 32.14 1.45 3.94
CA ASP A 189 33.00 1.96 2.87
C ASP A 189 32.28 3.05 2.05
N GLY A 190 30.96 3.22 2.21
CA GLY A 190 30.18 4.30 1.61
C GLY A 190 28.87 4.58 2.35
N ASP A 191 28.50 5.85 2.49
CA ASP A 191 27.26 6.25 3.16
C ASP A 191 26.09 6.39 2.18
N ALA A 192 24.88 6.27 2.69
CA ALA A 192 23.66 6.67 2.01
C ALA A 192 22.80 7.51 2.96
N TYR A 193 22.34 8.66 2.47
CA TYR A 193 21.50 9.59 3.21
C TYR A 193 20.19 9.77 2.45
N LEU A 194 19.10 9.95 3.20
CA LEU A 194 17.76 10.09 2.68
C LEU A 194 17.12 11.38 3.20
N TRP A 195 16.43 12.09 2.31
CA TRP A 195 15.60 13.23 2.64
C TRP A 195 14.19 13.01 2.12
N LYS A 196 13.18 13.19 2.97
CA LYS A 196 11.77 13.10 2.59
C LYS A 196 11.22 14.50 2.34
N VAL A 197 10.68 14.73 1.16
CA VAL A 197 9.91 15.93 0.81
C VAL A 197 8.44 15.60 1.08
N THR A 198 7.80 16.33 1.99
CA THR A 198 6.38 16.16 2.33
C THR A 198 5.62 17.46 2.07
N PRO A 199 4.40 17.44 1.50
CA PRO A 199 3.53 18.62 1.50
C PRO A 199 3.21 19.08 2.93
N PRO A 200 2.91 20.37 3.19
CA PRO A 200 2.68 21.48 2.27
C PRO A 200 3.92 22.36 2.01
N HIS A 201 5.13 21.78 2.04
CA HIS A 201 6.36 22.57 1.97
C HIS A 201 6.64 23.17 0.58
N ASP A 202 7.19 24.38 0.59
CA ASP A 202 7.84 24.98 -0.57
C ASP A 202 8.98 24.06 -1.02
N ARG A 203 8.97 23.74 -2.30
CA ARG A 203 9.94 22.88 -2.98
C ARG A 203 11.38 23.26 -2.62
N PRO A 204 12.11 22.38 -1.92
CA PRO A 204 13.40 22.74 -1.38
C PRO A 204 14.48 22.80 -2.45
N SER A 205 15.45 23.69 -2.25
CA SER A 205 16.73 23.65 -2.96
C SER A 205 17.83 23.13 -2.05
N PHE A 206 18.71 22.32 -2.60
CA PHE A 206 19.86 21.72 -1.91
C PHE A 206 21.14 22.06 -2.65
N SER A 207 22.25 22.22 -1.94
CA SER A 207 23.53 22.52 -2.55
C SER A 207 24.71 21.89 -1.82
N ASP A 208 25.77 21.63 -2.56
CA ASP A 208 27.10 21.41 -2.01
C ASP A 208 28.15 22.17 -2.85
N GLN A 209 29.42 21.75 -2.80
CA GLN A 209 30.48 22.42 -3.55
C GLN A 209 30.42 22.17 -5.07
N ASP A 210 29.69 21.15 -5.51
CA ASP A 210 29.74 20.59 -6.87
C ASP A 210 28.37 20.59 -7.58
N LEU A 211 27.26 20.60 -6.85
CA LEU A 211 25.90 20.52 -7.37
C LEU A 211 24.93 21.46 -6.62
N VAL A 212 24.04 22.10 -7.37
CA VAL A 212 22.82 22.72 -6.82
C VAL A 212 21.61 22.03 -7.43
N ILE A 213 20.69 21.60 -6.58
CA ILE A 213 19.39 21.02 -6.91
C ILE A 213 18.35 22.05 -6.54
N ASP A 214 17.53 22.46 -7.49
CA ASP A 214 16.40 23.34 -7.24
C ASP A 214 15.11 22.67 -7.70
N LEU A 215 14.33 22.20 -6.72
CA LEU A 215 13.02 21.60 -6.95
C LEU A 215 11.92 22.66 -7.12
N SER A 216 12.20 23.95 -6.84
CA SER A 216 11.23 25.04 -6.79
C SER A 216 10.74 25.50 -8.16
N SER A 217 11.60 25.35 -9.15
CA SER A 217 11.43 25.92 -10.48
C SER A 217 10.08 25.59 -11.13
N ARG A 218 9.64 24.32 -11.32
CA ARG A 218 8.36 23.95 -12.00
C ARG A 218 7.78 22.55 -11.64
N GLY A 219 6.44 22.39 -11.67
CA GLY A 219 5.66 21.17 -11.31
C GLY A 219 4.28 21.49 -10.68
N MET A 220 3.48 20.52 -10.17
CA MET A 220 2.33 20.83 -9.28
C MET A 220 2.78 20.98 -7.80
N PRO A 221 2.14 21.85 -6.98
CA PRO A 221 2.67 22.28 -5.67
C PRO A 221 2.50 21.30 -4.48
N ALA A 222 1.94 20.10 -4.67
CA ALA A 222 1.64 19.19 -3.57
C ALA A 222 2.05 17.74 -3.89
N ARG A 223 3.34 17.42 -3.79
CA ARG A 223 3.87 16.08 -4.11
C ARG A 223 4.88 15.63 -3.07
N LYS A 224 4.74 14.41 -2.58
CA LYS A 224 5.79 13.78 -1.76
C LYS A 224 6.97 13.35 -2.64
N GLY A 225 8.15 13.32 -2.05
CA GLY A 225 9.37 12.92 -2.72
C GLY A 225 10.38 12.31 -1.77
N VAL A 226 11.27 11.50 -2.30
CA VAL A 226 12.42 10.97 -1.57
C VAL A 226 13.66 11.27 -2.39
N LEU A 227 14.59 12.00 -1.80
CA LEU A 227 15.93 12.19 -2.33
C LEU A 227 16.87 11.26 -1.58
N VAL A 228 17.78 10.65 -2.32
CA VAL A 228 18.82 9.79 -1.79
C VAL A 228 20.15 10.28 -2.33
N SER A 229 21.12 10.45 -1.44
CA SER A 229 22.43 10.97 -1.79
C SER A 229 23.51 10.20 -1.03
N SER A 230 24.67 9.99 -1.65
CA SER A 230 25.83 9.41 -0.95
C SER A 230 26.44 10.37 0.09
N GLU A 231 26.08 11.65 0.04
CA GLU A 231 26.51 12.66 1.02
C GLU A 231 25.35 13.59 1.42
N LYS A 232 25.43 14.19 2.61
CA LYS A 232 24.44 15.18 3.05
C LYS A 232 24.61 16.49 2.27
N LEU A 233 23.55 16.93 1.61
CA LEU A 233 23.52 18.22 0.93
C LEU A 233 23.05 19.32 1.88
N THR A 234 23.55 20.54 1.71
CA THR A 234 23.12 21.68 2.52
C THR A 234 21.78 22.20 2.00
N PRO A 235 20.69 22.15 2.78
CA PRO A 235 19.41 22.73 2.36
C PRO A 235 19.47 24.26 2.41
N ALA A 236 18.70 24.94 1.55
CA ALA A 236 18.57 26.39 1.60
C ALA A 236 17.87 26.87 2.89
N GLU A 237 18.07 28.15 3.21
CA GLU A 237 17.48 28.78 4.40
C GLU A 237 15.95 28.69 4.38
N GLY A 238 15.36 28.25 5.49
CA GLY A 238 13.90 28.09 5.63
C GLY A 238 13.34 26.72 5.21
N VAL A 239 14.15 25.81 4.66
CA VAL A 239 13.73 24.43 4.36
C VAL A 239 13.71 23.59 5.64
N ALA A 240 12.53 23.09 6.03
CA ALA A 240 12.35 22.20 7.17
C ALA A 240 12.67 20.73 6.81
N GLY A 241 13.41 20.04 7.67
CA GLY A 241 13.77 18.63 7.52
C GLY A 241 15.24 18.36 7.84
N GLU A 242 15.66 17.10 7.72
CA GLU A 242 17.06 16.71 7.87
C GLU A 242 17.41 15.48 7.00
N TRP A 243 18.69 15.36 6.64
CA TRP A 243 19.23 14.17 6.00
C TRP A 243 19.41 13.05 7.03
N VAL A 244 18.63 11.98 6.88
CA VAL A 244 18.67 10.79 7.73
C VAL A 244 19.63 9.76 7.11
N GLY A 245 20.57 9.24 7.90
CA GLY A 245 21.44 8.15 7.45
C GLY A 245 20.69 6.83 7.31
N VAL A 246 20.90 6.13 6.21
CA VAL A 246 20.39 4.77 5.99
C VAL A 246 21.34 3.79 6.69
N ALA A 247 20.80 2.87 7.49
CA ALA A 247 21.62 1.94 8.25
C ALA A 247 22.44 1.01 7.32
N PRO A 248 23.71 0.72 7.64
CA PRO A 248 24.56 -0.15 6.82
C PRO A 248 23.92 -1.51 6.49
N GLY A 249 23.99 -1.93 5.23
CA GLY A 249 23.44 -3.20 4.75
C GLY A 249 21.92 -3.21 4.57
N THR A 250 21.27 -2.05 4.69
CA THR A 250 19.84 -1.89 4.47
C THR A 250 19.54 -1.70 2.99
N LEU A 251 18.46 -2.34 2.53
CA LEU A 251 17.85 -2.10 1.22
C LEU A 251 16.53 -1.35 1.39
N LEU A 252 16.35 -0.26 0.65
CA LEU A 252 15.11 0.49 0.54
C LEU A 252 14.51 0.29 -0.85
N VAL A 253 13.19 0.14 -0.92
CA VAL A 253 12.42 0.22 -2.17
C VAL A 253 11.56 1.46 -2.10
N ILE A 254 11.72 2.37 -3.05
CA ILE A 254 11.03 3.65 -3.11
C ILE A 254 10.17 3.67 -4.37
N ARG A 255 8.89 4.00 -4.23
CA ARG A 255 7.93 4.14 -5.33
C ARG A 255 7.15 5.42 -5.14
N GLN A 256 7.04 6.24 -6.19
CA GLN A 256 6.24 7.48 -6.19
C GLN A 256 6.49 8.36 -4.95
N GLY A 257 7.76 8.56 -4.58
CA GLY A 257 8.12 9.37 -3.41
C GLY A 257 7.78 8.77 -2.04
N ALA A 258 7.50 7.47 -1.94
CA ALA A 258 7.30 6.77 -0.68
C ALA A 258 8.22 5.54 -0.56
N ILE A 259 8.76 5.30 0.65
CA ILE A 259 9.49 4.06 0.96
C ILE A 259 8.45 2.94 1.15
N THR A 260 8.42 1.99 0.22
CA THR A 260 7.47 0.86 0.20
C THR A 260 8.00 -0.39 0.90
N ALA A 261 9.32 -0.53 0.98
CA ALA A 261 9.99 -1.57 1.77
C ALA A 261 11.32 -1.06 2.33
N GLU A 262 11.65 -1.51 3.54
CA GLU A 262 12.94 -1.30 4.19
C GLU A 262 13.37 -2.64 4.81
N VAL A 263 14.46 -3.20 4.30
CA VAL A 263 15.01 -4.49 4.74
C VAL A 263 16.40 -4.25 5.29
N GLY A 264 16.56 -4.38 6.61
CA GLY A 264 17.84 -4.20 7.30
C GLY A 264 18.88 -5.28 6.97
N ALA A 265 20.04 -5.25 7.63
CA ALA A 265 21.10 -6.25 7.46
C ALA A 265 20.66 -7.67 7.86
N ALA A 266 21.24 -8.70 7.25
CA ALA A 266 20.94 -10.10 7.55
C ALA A 266 21.43 -10.45 8.97
N SER A 267 20.61 -11.14 9.77
CA SER A 267 21.06 -11.64 11.08
C SER A 267 22.10 -12.75 10.91
N PRO A 268 23.12 -12.85 11.80
CA PRO A 268 24.18 -13.87 11.70
C PRO A 268 23.69 -15.31 11.92
N ASP A 269 22.54 -15.48 12.58
CA ASP A 269 21.94 -16.79 12.75
C ASP A 269 21.19 -17.17 11.47
N GLY A 270 21.85 -18.03 10.69
CA GLY A 270 21.29 -18.71 9.53
C GLY A 270 20.06 -19.53 9.91
N GLY A 271 18.91 -18.87 10.00
CA GLY A 271 17.64 -19.52 9.80
C GLY A 271 17.55 -19.86 8.33
N SER A 272 17.71 -21.14 7.97
CA SER A 272 17.22 -21.63 6.69
C SER A 272 15.70 -21.37 6.66
N VAL A 273 15.29 -20.22 6.17
CA VAL A 273 13.91 -20.03 5.75
C VAL A 273 13.81 -20.92 4.53
N ARG A 274 13.07 -22.01 4.71
CA ARG A 274 12.76 -22.94 3.63
C ARG A 274 12.35 -22.13 2.40
N PRO A 275 12.88 -22.43 1.22
CA PRO A 275 12.30 -21.87 0.01
C PRO A 275 10.83 -22.24 0.04
N VAL A 276 9.92 -21.26 -0.04
CA VAL A 276 8.63 -21.52 -0.67
C VAL A 276 8.96 -21.66 -2.15
N GLY A 277 9.60 -22.79 -2.48
CA GLY A 277 9.74 -23.25 -3.83
C GLY A 277 8.34 -23.25 -4.43
N GLY A 278 8.25 -22.80 -5.67
CA GLY A 278 7.04 -22.79 -6.47
C GLY A 278 6.35 -24.16 -6.43
N SER A 279 5.49 -24.30 -5.44
CA SER A 279 4.37 -25.22 -5.37
C SER A 279 3.24 -24.31 -4.97
N ARG A 280 2.30 -24.11 -5.90
CA ARG A 280 1.00 -23.47 -5.68
C ARG A 280 0.53 -23.86 -4.28
N ALA A 281 0.66 -22.97 -3.29
CA ALA A 281 0.14 -23.21 -1.96
C ALA A 281 -1.36 -23.16 -2.16
N THR A 282 -1.96 -24.33 -2.37
CA THR A 282 -3.41 -24.41 -2.53
C THR A 282 -3.97 -24.01 -1.18
N MET A 283 -4.46 -22.78 -1.06
CA MET A 283 -4.98 -22.30 0.21
C MET A 283 -6.03 -23.28 0.71
N GLN A 284 -5.87 -23.72 1.96
CA GLN A 284 -6.78 -24.69 2.55
C GLN A 284 -8.16 -24.06 2.62
N ARG A 285 -9.10 -24.67 1.90
CA ARG A 285 -10.50 -24.25 1.90
C ARG A 285 -11.11 -24.56 3.27
N PRO A 286 -11.79 -23.59 3.91
CA PRO A 286 -12.37 -23.84 5.22
C PRO A 286 -13.50 -24.86 5.13
N MET A 287 -13.57 -25.74 6.12
CA MET A 287 -14.65 -26.71 6.27
C MET A 287 -15.92 -26.01 6.74
N THR A 288 -17.09 -26.58 6.42
CA THR A 288 -18.39 -26.11 6.92
C THR A 288 -18.38 -26.02 8.45
N ALA A 289 -18.72 -24.85 9.00
CA ALA A 289 -18.83 -24.68 10.43
C ALA A 289 -20.16 -25.25 10.98
N GLN A 290 -20.15 -25.69 12.24
CA GLN A 290 -21.36 -26.11 12.93
C GLN A 290 -22.27 -24.90 13.23
N VAL A 291 -23.58 -25.15 13.28
CA VAL A 291 -24.58 -24.16 13.68
C VAL A 291 -24.27 -23.65 15.09
N GLN A 292 -24.31 -22.34 15.29
CA GLN A 292 -24.05 -21.70 16.57
C GLN A 292 -25.19 -20.76 16.93
N ARG A 293 -25.47 -20.59 18.22
CA ARG A 293 -26.46 -19.65 18.72
C ARG A 293 -25.79 -18.66 19.68
N TYR A 294 -26.07 -17.37 19.50
CA TYR A 294 -25.50 -16.31 20.31
C TYR A 294 -26.57 -15.38 20.85
N GLU A 295 -26.34 -14.93 22.08
CA GLU A 295 -26.94 -13.74 22.64
C GLU A 295 -25.98 -12.57 22.44
N VAL A 296 -26.48 -11.53 21.76
CA VAL A 296 -25.76 -10.30 21.51
C VAL A 296 -26.38 -9.19 22.36
N LYS A 297 -25.57 -8.55 23.20
CA LYS A 297 -25.93 -7.36 23.98
C LYS A 297 -25.08 -6.20 23.48
N HIS A 298 -25.72 -5.13 23.04
CA HIS A 298 -25.08 -3.88 22.64
C HIS A 298 -25.66 -2.77 23.49
N ARG A 299 -24.79 -2.02 24.15
CA ARG A 299 -25.15 -0.82 24.91
C ARG A 299 -24.29 0.35 24.46
N THR A 300 -24.92 1.41 23.99
CA THR A 300 -24.26 2.67 23.64
C THR A 300 -24.82 3.80 24.48
N VAL A 301 -23.95 4.64 25.06
CA VAL A 301 -24.33 5.83 25.82
C VAL A 301 -23.71 7.06 25.18
N TYR A 302 -24.57 7.96 24.72
CA TYR A 302 -24.20 9.30 24.27
C TYR A 302 -24.37 10.29 25.41
N ARG A 303 -23.35 11.09 25.69
CA ARG A 303 -23.44 12.22 26.64
C ARG A 303 -23.00 13.50 25.96
N TYR A 304 -23.87 14.50 26.02
CA TYR A 304 -23.66 15.80 25.38
C TYR A 304 -23.36 16.86 26.43
N LYS A 305 -22.36 17.71 26.16
CA LYS A 305 -21.99 18.81 27.04
C LYS A 305 -23.13 19.83 27.22
N GLU A 306 -23.90 20.07 26.16
CA GLU A 306 -25.06 20.94 26.16
C GLU A 306 -26.31 20.14 25.74
N PRO A 307 -27.50 20.43 26.28
CA PRO A 307 -28.71 19.71 25.93
C PRO A 307 -28.98 19.77 24.42
N VAL A 308 -29.23 18.60 23.83
CA VAL A 308 -29.70 18.48 22.46
C VAL A 308 -31.20 18.74 22.46
N VAL A 309 -31.64 19.79 21.76
CA VAL A 309 -33.05 20.22 21.73
C VAL A 309 -33.80 19.57 20.58
N ARG A 310 -33.17 19.48 19.41
CA ARG A 310 -33.76 18.87 18.22
C ARG A 310 -32.75 18.01 17.49
N SER A 311 -33.06 16.73 17.29
CA SER A 311 -32.18 15.80 16.58
C SER A 311 -32.95 14.70 15.83
N ALA A 312 -32.30 14.15 14.81
CA ALA A 312 -32.75 12.96 14.10
C ALA A 312 -31.67 11.88 14.17
N HIS A 313 -32.05 10.67 14.55
CA HIS A 313 -31.15 9.52 14.66
C HIS A 313 -31.63 8.36 13.82
N LEU A 314 -30.69 7.55 13.36
CA LEU A 314 -30.91 6.34 12.59
C LEU A 314 -30.08 5.21 13.19
N PHE A 315 -30.78 4.16 13.64
CA PHE A 315 -30.19 3.00 14.28
C PHE A 315 -30.38 1.75 13.43
N ARG A 316 -29.27 1.10 13.08
CA ARG A 316 -29.19 -0.21 12.40
C ARG A 316 -28.63 -1.22 13.38
N LEU A 317 -29.38 -1.53 14.42
CA LEU A 317 -28.96 -2.43 15.52
C LEU A 317 -29.70 -3.78 15.52
N THR A 318 -30.64 -3.97 14.60
CA THR A 318 -31.38 -5.23 14.45
C THR A 318 -30.62 -6.16 13.52
N PRO A 319 -30.18 -7.35 13.98
CA PRO A 319 -29.46 -8.29 13.13
C PRO A 319 -30.28 -8.74 11.92
N VAL A 320 -29.59 -9.07 10.83
CA VAL A 320 -30.22 -9.58 9.59
C VAL A 320 -30.89 -10.93 9.85
N HIS A 321 -32.04 -11.16 9.22
CA HIS A 321 -32.70 -12.46 9.17
C HIS A 321 -32.70 -12.98 7.73
N ASP A 322 -31.98 -14.07 7.46
CA ASP A 322 -31.88 -14.71 6.15
C ASP A 322 -31.57 -16.22 6.26
N ARG A 323 -31.26 -16.89 5.13
CA ARG A 323 -31.01 -18.35 5.11
C ARG A 323 -29.85 -18.82 6.00
N LEU A 324 -28.88 -17.94 6.31
CA LEU A 324 -27.68 -18.26 7.07
C LEU A 324 -27.70 -17.68 8.49
N GLN A 325 -28.61 -16.77 8.78
CA GLN A 325 -28.75 -16.16 10.10
C GLN A 325 -30.22 -15.98 10.45
N GLU A 326 -30.66 -16.69 11.48
CA GLU A 326 -32.02 -16.65 12.00
C GLU A 326 -32.05 -15.74 13.24
N LEU A 327 -32.72 -14.59 13.13
CA LEU A 327 -33.05 -13.75 14.28
C LEU A 327 -34.25 -14.34 15.02
N ILE A 328 -34.00 -14.89 16.22
CA ILE A 328 -35.01 -15.53 17.07
C ILE A 328 -35.76 -14.48 17.90
N GLU A 329 -35.01 -13.57 18.52
CA GLU A 329 -35.57 -12.52 19.37
C GLU A 329 -34.73 -11.25 19.24
N HIS A 330 -35.39 -10.09 19.30
CA HIS A 330 -34.72 -8.79 19.30
C HIS A 330 -35.52 -7.77 20.12
N HIS A 331 -34.81 -7.05 20.99
CA HIS A 331 -35.35 -5.92 21.73
C HIS A 331 -34.39 -4.74 21.63
N LEU A 332 -34.89 -3.57 21.25
CA LEU A 332 -34.16 -2.31 21.20
C LEU A 332 -34.85 -1.28 22.10
N HIS A 333 -34.18 -0.89 23.18
CA HIS A 333 -34.59 0.17 24.08
C HIS A 333 -33.79 1.45 23.80
N ILE A 334 -34.48 2.59 23.86
CA ILE A 334 -33.89 3.92 23.71
C ILE A 334 -34.42 4.76 24.87
N SER A 335 -33.53 5.36 25.67
CA SER A 335 -33.92 6.08 26.89
C SER A 335 -34.60 7.43 26.64
N VAL A 336 -34.49 7.95 25.42
CA VAL A 336 -35.03 9.26 25.03
C VAL A 336 -36.31 9.06 24.23
N ASP A 337 -37.39 9.69 24.69
CA ASP A 337 -38.65 9.67 23.99
C ASP A 337 -38.61 10.50 22.69
N GLY A 338 -39.38 10.07 21.70
CA GLY A 338 -39.47 10.76 20.44
C GLY A 338 -40.33 10.00 19.44
N ARG A 339 -40.50 10.57 18.25
CA ARG A 339 -41.23 9.93 17.16
C ARG A 339 -40.35 8.87 16.52
N GLN A 340 -40.71 7.60 16.72
CA GLN A 340 -39.97 6.45 16.19
C GLN A 340 -40.66 5.88 14.95
N ARG A 341 -39.86 5.41 13.99
CA ARG A 341 -40.35 4.68 12.82
C ARG A 341 -39.36 3.62 12.40
N ASP A 342 -39.84 2.38 12.32
CA ASP A 342 -39.09 1.26 11.77
C ASP A 342 -39.38 1.10 10.27
N TYR A 343 -38.33 0.81 9.51
CA TYR A 343 -38.42 0.54 8.08
C TYR A 343 -37.24 -0.30 7.61
N GLU A 344 -37.37 -0.87 6.41
CA GLU A 344 -36.27 -1.52 5.70
C GLU A 344 -35.66 -0.52 4.71
N ASP A 345 -34.35 -0.35 4.75
CA ASP A 345 -33.64 0.52 3.80
C ASP A 345 -33.41 -0.18 2.44
N VAL A 346 -32.85 0.55 1.48
CA VAL A 346 -32.60 0.04 0.11
C VAL A 346 -31.65 -1.17 0.07
N PHE A 347 -30.88 -1.41 1.13
CA PHE A 347 -29.95 -2.53 1.24
C PHE A 347 -30.56 -3.75 1.96
N GLY A 348 -31.80 -3.64 2.43
CA GLY A 348 -32.47 -4.67 3.22
C GLY A 348 -32.15 -4.59 4.71
N ASN A 349 -31.53 -3.50 5.19
CA ASN A 349 -31.26 -3.35 6.62
C ASN A 349 -32.52 -2.90 7.35
N ARG A 350 -32.80 -3.52 8.51
CA ARG A 350 -33.84 -3.05 9.42
C ARG A 350 -33.32 -1.86 10.22
N ALA A 351 -33.90 -0.70 9.97
CA ALA A 351 -33.47 0.54 10.58
C ALA A 351 -34.61 1.21 11.37
N ARG A 352 -34.26 1.77 12.54
CA ARG A 352 -35.16 2.60 13.36
C ARG A 352 -34.74 4.06 13.24
N ARG A 353 -35.63 4.91 12.74
CA ARG A 353 -35.46 6.36 12.78
C ARG A 353 -36.12 6.92 14.05
N LEU A 354 -35.41 7.76 14.78
CA LEU A 354 -35.91 8.50 15.94
C LEU A 354 -35.81 10.00 15.68
N LEU A 355 -36.92 10.72 15.82
CA LEU A 355 -36.96 12.18 15.83
C LEU A 355 -37.23 12.66 17.25
N VAL A 356 -36.30 13.44 17.80
CA VAL A 356 -36.39 14.00 19.15
C VAL A 356 -36.58 15.50 19.04
N ASP A 357 -37.65 15.99 19.67
CA ASP A 357 -37.99 17.42 19.77
C ASP A 357 -38.01 17.91 21.24
N THR A 358 -37.58 17.06 22.17
CA THR A 358 -37.50 17.35 23.61
C THR A 358 -36.04 17.40 24.06
N PRO A 359 -35.63 18.39 24.87
CA PRO A 359 -34.25 18.49 25.36
C PRO A 359 -33.77 17.25 26.13
N PHE A 360 -32.58 16.74 25.79
CA PHE A 360 -31.90 15.68 26.54
C PHE A 360 -30.38 15.90 26.54
N SER A 361 -29.71 15.42 27.58
CA SER A 361 -28.24 15.48 27.70
C SER A 361 -27.57 14.10 27.64
N GLU A 362 -28.35 13.03 27.83
CA GLU A 362 -27.87 11.65 27.75
C GLU A 362 -28.86 10.80 26.94
N MET A 363 -28.36 9.95 26.05
CA MET A 363 -29.14 8.94 25.32
C MET A 363 -28.47 7.58 25.48
N VAL A 364 -29.21 6.63 26.07
CA VAL A 364 -28.82 5.24 26.23
C VAL A 364 -29.56 4.39 25.20
N LEU A 365 -28.81 3.60 24.44
CA LEU A 365 -29.31 2.61 23.49
C LEU A 365 -28.94 1.23 24.02
N GLU A 366 -29.92 0.35 24.17
CA GLU A 366 -29.72 -1.03 24.61
C GLU A 366 -30.41 -2.00 23.64
N ALA A 367 -29.61 -2.74 22.89
CA ALA A 367 -30.07 -3.78 21.98
C ALA A 367 -29.70 -5.16 22.52
N ARG A 368 -30.68 -6.05 22.62
CA ARG A 368 -30.49 -7.47 22.96
C ARG A 368 -31.05 -8.31 21.82
N SER A 369 -30.24 -9.23 21.30
CA SER A 369 -30.64 -10.10 20.19
C SER A 369 -30.24 -11.54 20.43
N LEU A 370 -31.13 -12.47 20.13
CA LEU A 370 -30.83 -13.91 20.10
C LEU A 370 -30.80 -14.36 18.64
N VAL A 371 -29.66 -14.86 18.19
CA VAL A 371 -29.42 -15.22 16.79
C VAL A 371 -28.89 -16.65 16.67
N GLU A 372 -29.34 -17.39 15.66
CA GLU A 372 -28.78 -18.68 15.26
C GLU A 372 -28.10 -18.55 13.89
N LEU A 373 -26.81 -18.86 13.83
CA LEU A 373 -26.00 -18.79 12.62
C LEU A 373 -25.76 -20.19 12.07
N ARG A 374 -25.96 -20.31 10.77
CA ARG A 374 -25.75 -21.54 10.00
C ARG A 374 -24.65 -21.26 8.98
N ASP A 375 -23.75 -22.21 8.80
CA ASP A 375 -22.83 -22.20 7.66
C ASP A 375 -23.27 -23.29 6.68
N THR A 376 -23.39 -22.91 5.42
CA THR A 376 -23.45 -23.89 4.32
C THR A 376 -22.02 -24.03 3.81
N ASP A 377 -21.61 -25.22 3.33
CA ASP A 377 -20.26 -25.41 2.77
C ASP A 377 -19.91 -24.19 1.89
N PRO A 378 -18.87 -23.43 2.30
CA PRO A 378 -18.59 -22.12 1.74
C PRO A 378 -18.40 -22.15 0.23
N LEU A 379 -18.16 -23.34 -0.36
CA LEU A 379 -17.83 -23.57 -1.77
C LEU A 379 -18.53 -24.80 -2.37
N SER A 380 -19.59 -25.34 -1.74
CA SER A 380 -20.25 -26.61 -2.13
C SER A 380 -20.82 -26.64 -3.55
N PHE A 381 -21.16 -25.49 -4.12
CA PHE A 381 -21.72 -25.40 -5.47
C PHE A 381 -20.59 -25.36 -6.51
N ARG A 382 -19.90 -26.50 -6.67
CA ARG A 382 -19.15 -26.78 -7.91
C ARG A 382 -20.02 -27.62 -8.84
N PRO A 383 -20.53 -27.10 -9.97
CA PRO A 383 -20.49 -27.90 -11.17
C PRO A 383 -19.00 -28.06 -11.53
N LEU A 384 -18.50 -29.29 -11.52
CA LEU A 384 -17.11 -29.70 -11.76
C LEU A 384 -16.51 -29.31 -13.15
N ARG A 385 -16.98 -28.26 -13.82
CA ARG A 385 -16.64 -27.99 -15.23
C ARG A 385 -16.23 -26.56 -15.60
N ALA A 386 -16.36 -25.55 -14.72
CA ALA A 386 -15.92 -24.19 -15.03
C ALA A 386 -15.21 -23.53 -13.84
N ARG A 387 -13.97 -23.10 -14.04
CA ARG A 387 -13.29 -22.16 -13.13
C ARG A 387 -13.73 -20.75 -13.51
N SER A 388 -14.22 -19.99 -12.54
CA SER A 388 -14.48 -18.56 -12.74
C SER A 388 -13.14 -17.84 -12.78
N MET A 389 -12.87 -17.12 -13.86
CA MET A 389 -11.63 -16.37 -14.05
C MET A 389 -11.89 -14.87 -14.03
N ILE A 390 -10.89 -14.09 -13.61
CA ILE A 390 -10.87 -12.64 -13.77
C ILE A 390 -10.31 -12.33 -15.18
N PRO A 391 -10.85 -11.36 -15.93
CA PRO A 391 -11.99 -10.50 -15.60
C PRO A 391 -13.34 -11.23 -15.67
N LEU A 392 -14.24 -10.90 -14.75
CA LEU A 392 -15.61 -11.42 -14.76
C LEU A 392 -16.46 -10.71 -15.82
N VAL A 393 -17.20 -11.51 -16.59
CA VAL A 393 -18.18 -11.01 -17.56
C VAL A 393 -19.58 -11.20 -16.98
N TRP A 394 -20.24 -10.07 -16.71
CA TRP A 394 -21.63 -10.04 -16.25
C TRP A 394 -22.57 -9.77 -17.42
N MET A 395 -23.69 -10.49 -17.47
CA MET A 395 -24.76 -10.17 -18.42
C MET A 395 -25.28 -8.75 -18.16
N PRO A 396 -25.75 -8.00 -19.18
CA PRO A 396 -26.16 -6.60 -18.99
C PRO A 396 -27.13 -6.37 -17.83
N TRP A 397 -28.12 -7.25 -17.65
CA TRP A 397 -29.08 -7.18 -16.55
C TRP A 397 -28.45 -7.47 -15.18
N GLN A 398 -27.49 -8.39 -15.08
CA GLN A 398 -26.74 -8.65 -13.85
C GLN A 398 -25.88 -7.45 -13.49
N ARG A 399 -25.18 -6.88 -14.47
CA ARG A 399 -24.36 -5.68 -14.29
C ARG A 399 -25.21 -4.51 -13.81
N GLN A 400 -26.42 -4.33 -14.33
CA GLN A 400 -27.34 -3.29 -13.87
C GLN A 400 -27.74 -3.46 -12.39
N ILE A 401 -28.05 -4.69 -11.96
CA ILE A 401 -28.41 -4.98 -10.57
C ILE A 401 -27.19 -4.82 -9.63
N LEU A 402 -26.01 -5.23 -10.09
CA LEU A 402 -24.77 -5.25 -9.31
C LEU A 402 -23.99 -3.91 -9.38
N GLN A 403 -24.39 -2.98 -10.24
CA GLN A 403 -23.69 -1.72 -10.49
C GLN A 403 -23.28 -0.97 -9.21
N PRO A 404 -24.15 -0.80 -8.19
CA PRO A 404 -23.78 -0.06 -6.98
C PRO A 404 -22.64 -0.71 -6.19
N TYR A 405 -22.40 -2.01 -6.39
CA TYR A 405 -21.36 -2.80 -5.74
C TYR A 405 -20.14 -3.02 -6.61
N LEU A 406 -20.14 -2.52 -7.86
CA LEU A 406 -19.03 -2.57 -8.80
C LEU A 406 -18.29 -1.23 -8.92
N LEU A 407 -18.91 -0.13 -8.49
CA LEU A 407 -18.31 1.20 -8.58
C LEU A 407 -17.21 1.38 -7.52
N PRO A 408 -15.96 1.66 -7.91
CA PRO A 408 -14.91 1.98 -6.96
C PRO A 408 -15.24 3.28 -6.20
N PRO A 409 -14.64 3.51 -5.02
CA PRO A 409 -14.72 4.81 -4.37
C PRO A 409 -14.16 5.92 -5.28
N GLU A 410 -14.62 7.15 -5.09
CA GLU A 410 -14.11 8.31 -5.81
C GLU A 410 -12.68 8.60 -5.34
N LEU A 411 -11.70 8.24 -6.17
CA LEU A 411 -10.27 8.46 -5.97
C LEU A 411 -9.66 9.08 -7.24
N PRO A 412 -8.54 9.81 -7.13
CA PRO A 412 -7.76 10.26 -8.29
C PRO A 412 -7.40 9.10 -9.24
N GLU A 413 -7.40 9.36 -10.54
CA GLU A 413 -7.14 8.34 -11.58
C GLU A 413 -5.76 7.65 -11.40
N SER A 414 -4.75 8.40 -10.95
CA SER A 414 -3.42 7.86 -10.65
C SER A 414 -3.43 6.85 -9.50
N GLU A 415 -4.20 7.11 -8.45
CA GLU A 415 -4.34 6.20 -7.30
C GLU A 415 -5.13 4.95 -7.70
N LEU A 416 -6.17 5.12 -8.52
CA LEU A 416 -6.94 4.01 -9.06
C LEU A 416 -6.07 3.10 -9.93
N ALA A 417 -5.23 3.66 -10.80
CA ALA A 417 -4.32 2.89 -11.65
C ALA A 417 -3.36 2.03 -10.80
N GLU A 418 -2.80 2.58 -9.72
CA GLU A 418 -1.91 1.82 -8.84
C GLU A 418 -2.65 0.71 -8.07
N LEU A 419 -3.87 0.97 -7.59
CA LEU A 419 -4.69 -0.05 -6.95
C LEU A 419 -5.14 -1.14 -7.93
N VAL A 420 -5.38 -0.80 -9.20
CA VAL A 420 -5.64 -1.76 -10.27
C VAL A 420 -4.42 -2.65 -10.48
N ASP A 421 -3.23 -2.08 -10.63
CA ASP A 421 -1.98 -2.84 -10.77
C ASP A 421 -1.75 -3.75 -9.56
N TYR A 422 -1.95 -3.24 -8.36
CA TYR A 422 -1.83 -4.03 -7.14
C TYR A 422 -2.81 -5.19 -7.16
N GLY A 423 -4.10 -4.95 -7.45
CA GLY A 423 -5.12 -5.99 -7.61
C GLY A 423 -4.75 -7.02 -8.68
N MET A 424 -4.29 -6.58 -9.85
CA MET A 424 -3.91 -7.43 -10.98
C MET A 424 -2.70 -8.32 -10.65
N SER A 425 -1.77 -7.88 -9.80
CA SER A 425 -0.68 -8.74 -9.33
C SER A 425 -1.18 -10.01 -8.63
N PHE A 426 -2.29 -9.93 -7.88
CA PHE A 426 -2.94 -11.09 -7.27
C PHE A 426 -3.65 -11.96 -8.30
N VAL A 427 -4.18 -11.37 -9.35
CA VAL A 427 -4.82 -12.09 -10.46
C VAL A 427 -3.77 -12.93 -11.19
N GLU A 428 -2.66 -12.32 -11.59
CA GLU A 428 -1.59 -12.96 -12.34
C GLU A 428 -0.93 -14.08 -11.55
N ARG A 429 -0.59 -13.83 -10.27
CA ARG A 429 0.09 -14.83 -9.42
C ARG A 429 -0.80 -16.03 -9.06
N ASN A 430 -2.13 -15.87 -9.15
CA ASN A 430 -3.11 -16.95 -8.94
C ASN A 430 -3.66 -17.53 -10.24
N ASP A 431 -3.02 -17.27 -11.39
CA ASP A 431 -3.40 -17.86 -12.69
C ASP A 431 -4.88 -17.53 -13.02
N TYR A 432 -5.25 -16.29 -12.74
CA TYR A 432 -6.56 -15.69 -12.98
C TYR A 432 -7.76 -16.36 -12.27
N ASP A 433 -7.55 -17.33 -11.38
CA ASP A 433 -8.63 -17.98 -10.64
C ASP A 433 -9.26 -17.01 -9.63
N LEU A 434 -10.56 -16.74 -9.80
CA LEU A 434 -11.29 -15.77 -8.98
C LEU A 434 -11.16 -16.05 -7.48
N LEU A 435 -11.34 -17.30 -7.07
CA LEU A 435 -11.41 -17.62 -5.65
C LEU A 435 -10.03 -17.60 -5.02
N ASP A 436 -9.04 -18.18 -5.69
CA ASP A 436 -7.66 -18.17 -5.21
C ASP A 436 -7.15 -16.73 -5.11
N THR A 437 -7.43 -15.86 -6.09
CA THR A 437 -7.13 -14.42 -6.01
C THR A 437 -7.76 -13.73 -4.80
N LEU A 438 -9.04 -13.98 -4.52
CA LEU A 438 -9.74 -13.34 -3.39
C LEU A 438 -9.27 -13.86 -2.03
N LEU A 439 -9.00 -15.15 -1.90
CA LEU A 439 -8.43 -15.72 -0.68
C LEU A 439 -7.02 -15.17 -0.42
N ASP A 440 -6.26 -14.94 -1.48
CA ASP A 440 -4.89 -14.46 -1.40
C ASP A 440 -4.84 -12.97 -1.04
N LEU A 441 -5.72 -12.17 -1.65
CA LEU A 441 -5.98 -10.80 -1.22
C LEU A 441 -6.30 -10.73 0.28
N ASN A 442 -7.22 -11.59 0.76
CA ASN A 442 -7.62 -11.63 2.16
C ASN A 442 -6.44 -11.96 3.10
N SER A 443 -5.67 -13.00 2.75
CA SER A 443 -4.51 -13.41 3.54
C SER A 443 -3.38 -12.38 3.51
N THR A 444 -3.17 -11.72 2.37
CA THR A 444 -2.13 -10.71 2.22
C THR A 444 -2.45 -9.48 3.05
N ILE A 445 -3.70 -9.01 3.03
CA ILE A 445 -4.10 -7.88 3.90
C ILE A 445 -3.90 -8.23 5.37
N PHE A 446 -4.27 -9.45 5.78
CA PHE A 446 -4.06 -9.91 7.15
C PHE A 446 -2.59 -9.97 7.57
N ASN A 447 -1.71 -10.48 6.70
CA ASN A 447 -0.30 -10.70 7.02
C ASN A 447 0.56 -9.43 6.92
N GLU A 448 0.27 -8.56 5.94
CA GLU A 448 1.12 -7.41 5.61
C GLU A 448 0.66 -6.10 6.25
N TYR A 449 -0.62 -5.97 6.63
CA TYR A 449 -1.17 -4.72 7.17
C TYR A 449 -1.27 -4.78 8.69
N LYS A 450 -0.73 -3.76 9.35
CA LYS A 450 -0.69 -3.70 10.82
C LYS A 450 -1.92 -3.02 11.38
N TYR A 451 -2.61 -3.70 12.29
CA TYR A 451 -3.71 -3.11 13.04
C TYR A 451 -3.17 -1.98 13.95
N ALA A 452 -3.68 -0.76 13.76
CA ALA A 452 -3.26 0.40 14.53
C ALA A 452 -4.48 1.30 14.87
N ALA A 453 -4.89 1.29 16.14
CA ALA A 453 -5.97 2.14 16.61
C ALA A 453 -5.55 3.61 16.66
N GLY A 454 -6.46 4.52 16.30
CA GLY A 454 -6.24 5.98 16.36
C GLY A 454 -5.36 6.58 15.26
N THR A 455 -4.89 5.79 14.30
CA THR A 455 -4.07 6.28 13.17
C THR A 455 -4.90 6.70 11.95
N THR A 456 -6.20 6.41 11.96
CA THR A 456 -7.09 6.65 10.81
C THR A 456 -8.31 7.46 11.23
N THR A 457 -8.82 8.25 10.30
CA THR A 457 -10.04 9.05 10.44
C THR A 457 -11.11 8.57 9.45
N LEU A 458 -12.33 9.11 9.53
CA LEU A 458 -13.41 8.84 8.57
C LEU A 458 -13.07 9.27 7.13
N SER A 459 -12.04 10.09 6.92
CA SER A 459 -11.57 10.52 5.60
C SER A 459 -10.45 9.64 5.04
N THR A 460 -10.00 8.62 5.77
CA THR A 460 -8.94 7.70 5.32
C THR A 460 -9.43 6.93 4.09
N THR A 461 -8.70 7.05 2.98
CA THR A 461 -9.06 6.39 1.73
C THR A 461 -8.48 4.97 1.65
N ALA A 462 -9.00 4.16 0.72
CA ALA A 462 -8.40 2.85 0.43
C ALA A 462 -6.93 2.98 -0.01
N PHE A 463 -6.59 4.06 -0.73
CA PHE A 463 -5.22 4.32 -1.17
C PHE A 463 -4.28 4.63 0.00
N ASP A 464 -4.74 5.42 0.98
CA ASP A 464 -3.96 5.71 2.20
C ASP A 464 -3.60 4.44 2.96
N VAL A 465 -4.55 3.51 3.09
CA VAL A 465 -4.36 2.23 3.77
C VAL A 465 -3.39 1.36 2.98
N TYR A 466 -3.54 1.30 1.66
CA TYR A 466 -2.61 0.64 0.75
C TYR A 466 -1.19 1.19 0.87
N ALA A 467 -1.01 2.51 0.92
CA ALA A 467 0.30 3.14 1.00
C ALA A 467 0.96 2.97 2.39
N ASN A 468 0.19 3.15 3.46
CA ASN A 468 0.73 3.15 4.83
C ASN A 468 0.79 1.76 5.48
N ARG A 469 0.11 0.76 4.90
CA ARG A 469 -0.04 -0.62 5.43
C ARG A 469 -0.50 -0.66 6.90
N ARG A 470 -1.32 0.31 7.31
CA ARG A 470 -1.84 0.46 8.68
C ARG A 470 -3.30 0.91 8.66
N GLY A 471 -4.08 0.43 9.62
CA GLY A 471 -5.49 0.81 9.76
C GLY A 471 -6.22 -0.02 10.80
N VAL A 472 -7.54 0.16 10.87
CA VAL A 472 -8.46 -0.65 11.69
C VAL A 472 -9.32 -1.56 10.79
N CYS A 473 -10.23 -2.34 11.39
CA CYS A 473 -11.06 -3.31 10.65
C CYS A 473 -11.89 -2.68 9.51
N GLN A 474 -12.40 -1.47 9.72
CA GLN A 474 -13.09 -0.67 8.70
C GLN A 474 -12.19 -0.38 7.49
N ASP A 475 -10.93 -0.03 7.74
CA ASP A 475 -9.97 0.38 6.72
C ASP A 475 -9.57 -0.81 5.83
N PHE A 476 -9.27 -1.96 6.44
CA PHE A 476 -8.95 -3.19 5.72
C PHE A 476 -10.13 -3.68 4.88
N THR A 477 -11.34 -3.55 5.43
CA THR A 477 -12.58 -3.87 4.72
C THR A 477 -12.77 -2.97 3.49
N ASN A 478 -12.60 -1.65 3.65
CA ASN A 478 -12.76 -0.70 2.54
C ASN A 478 -11.70 -0.89 1.45
N LEU A 479 -10.45 -1.18 1.84
CA LEU A 479 -9.38 -1.50 0.89
C LEU A 479 -9.73 -2.74 0.07
N PHE A 480 -10.13 -3.83 0.72
CA PHE A 480 -10.47 -5.06 0.00
C PHE A 480 -11.70 -4.84 -0.91
N ILE A 481 -12.72 -4.12 -0.45
CA ILE A 481 -13.85 -3.74 -1.32
C ILE A 481 -13.38 -2.96 -2.55
N CYS A 482 -12.46 -2.00 -2.37
CA CYS A 482 -11.89 -1.23 -3.48
C CYS A 482 -11.21 -2.15 -4.50
N LEU A 483 -10.28 -3.00 -4.04
CA LEU A 483 -9.55 -3.92 -4.91
C LEU A 483 -10.47 -4.90 -5.63
N ALA A 484 -11.44 -5.50 -4.93
CA ALA A 484 -12.41 -6.41 -5.54
C ALA A 484 -13.21 -5.71 -6.66
N ARG A 485 -13.66 -4.48 -6.43
CA ARG A 485 -14.40 -3.70 -7.43
C ARG A 485 -13.57 -3.32 -8.64
N LEU A 486 -12.31 -2.93 -8.44
CA LEU A 486 -11.36 -2.66 -9.53
C LEU A 486 -11.11 -3.90 -10.39
N LEU A 487 -11.16 -5.08 -9.81
CA LEU A 487 -11.08 -6.37 -10.52
C LEU A 487 -12.40 -6.83 -11.14
N GLY A 488 -13.46 -6.01 -11.09
CA GLY A 488 -14.78 -6.34 -11.65
C GLY A 488 -15.61 -7.31 -10.79
N VAL A 489 -15.23 -7.51 -9.52
CA VAL A 489 -15.94 -8.35 -8.56
C VAL A 489 -16.86 -7.48 -7.70
N PRO A 490 -18.19 -7.70 -7.70
CA PRO A 490 -19.10 -6.91 -6.87
C PRO A 490 -18.81 -7.17 -5.39
N ALA A 491 -18.60 -6.09 -4.62
CA ALA A 491 -18.28 -6.14 -3.21
C ALA A 491 -19.11 -5.16 -2.39
N ARG A 492 -19.50 -5.56 -1.18
CA ARG A 492 -20.29 -4.76 -0.24
C ARG A 492 -19.73 -4.81 1.17
N TYR A 493 -19.90 -3.72 1.89
CA TYR A 493 -19.50 -3.56 3.29
C TYR A 493 -20.50 -4.26 4.21
N VAL A 494 -20.01 -4.85 5.29
CA VAL A 494 -20.81 -5.49 6.33
C VAL A 494 -20.36 -5.00 7.69
N CYS A 495 -21.33 -4.60 8.52
CA CYS A 495 -21.12 -4.28 9.92
C CYS A 495 -21.88 -5.28 10.80
N GLY A 496 -21.27 -5.65 11.92
CA GLY A 496 -21.91 -6.53 12.88
C GLY A 496 -21.01 -6.87 14.07
N TYR A 497 -21.15 -8.10 14.57
CA TYR A 497 -20.45 -8.55 15.78
C TYR A 497 -19.72 -9.86 15.52
N ILE A 498 -18.59 -10.05 16.21
CA ILE A 498 -17.76 -11.24 16.11
C ILE A 498 -17.63 -11.92 17.48
N TYR A 499 -17.69 -13.24 17.50
CA TYR A 499 -17.36 -14.05 18.67
C TYR A 499 -15.90 -14.53 18.60
N THR A 500 -15.05 -14.13 19.55
CA THR A 500 -13.60 -14.41 19.57
C THR A 500 -13.17 -15.52 20.56
N GLY A 501 -14.12 -16.25 21.13
CA GLY A 501 -13.87 -17.37 22.04
C GLY A 501 -13.56 -16.96 23.49
N PRO A 502 -13.45 -17.92 24.42
CA PRO A 502 -13.31 -17.66 25.87
C PRO A 502 -11.87 -17.38 26.36
N LYS A 503 -10.85 -17.51 25.50
CA LYS A 503 -9.42 -17.35 25.87
C LYS A 503 -8.81 -16.00 25.52
N HIS A 504 -9.48 -15.22 24.68
CA HIS A 504 -9.33 -13.78 24.77
C HIS A 504 -10.33 -13.41 25.86
N ASP A 505 -9.85 -12.87 26.99
CA ASP A 505 -10.72 -11.95 27.75
C ASP A 505 -11.39 -11.07 26.69
N ASN A 506 -12.65 -10.67 26.88
CA ASN A 506 -13.24 -9.57 26.13
C ASN A 506 -12.46 -8.28 26.47
N GLN A 507 -11.15 -8.25 26.17
CA GLN A 507 -10.20 -7.20 26.35
C GLN A 507 -10.65 -6.14 25.38
N ARG A 508 -11.43 -5.18 25.88
CA ARG A 508 -11.21 -3.72 25.85
C ARG A 508 -10.38 -3.13 24.68
N GLN A 509 -10.33 -3.75 23.51
CA GLN A 509 -9.57 -3.34 22.33
C GLN A 509 -10.36 -3.47 21.02
N GLY A 510 -11.59 -4.01 21.04
CA GLY A 510 -12.53 -4.01 19.91
C GLY A 510 -13.79 -3.22 20.26
N GLU A 511 -13.68 -1.88 20.29
CA GLU A 511 -14.79 -1.00 20.61
C GLU A 511 -15.97 -1.19 19.62
N ALA A 512 -17.18 -1.37 20.16
CA ALA A 512 -18.49 -1.12 19.54
C ALA A 512 -19.03 -1.99 18.38
N SER A 513 -18.22 -2.48 17.44
CA SER A 513 -18.69 -3.30 16.30
C SER A 513 -17.53 -3.78 15.43
N HIS A 514 -17.68 -4.90 14.72
CA HIS A 514 -16.71 -5.38 13.72
C HIS A 514 -17.16 -5.06 12.30
N ALA A 515 -16.18 -4.92 11.41
CA ALA A 515 -16.36 -4.62 10.00
C ALA A 515 -15.67 -5.68 9.14
N TRP A 516 -16.36 -6.14 8.12
CA TRP A 516 -15.85 -7.05 7.10
C TRP A 516 -16.60 -6.83 5.79
N LEU A 517 -16.28 -7.61 4.75
CA LEU A 517 -16.93 -7.46 3.44
C LEU A 517 -17.60 -8.74 2.97
N GLN A 518 -18.50 -8.59 2.00
CA GLN A 518 -19.00 -9.68 1.18
C GLN A 518 -18.73 -9.40 -0.29
N VAL A 519 -18.36 -10.44 -1.03
CA VAL A 519 -18.21 -10.43 -2.49
C VAL A 519 -19.26 -11.32 -3.13
N TYR A 520 -19.78 -10.93 -4.28
CA TYR A 520 -20.76 -11.72 -5.02
C TYR A 520 -20.05 -12.66 -5.99
N LEU A 521 -20.11 -13.95 -5.70
CA LEU A 521 -19.51 -15.00 -6.53
C LEU A 521 -20.57 -15.59 -7.48
N PRO A 522 -20.26 -15.79 -8.78
CA PRO A 522 -21.16 -16.46 -9.72
C PRO A 522 -21.63 -17.81 -9.16
N GLU A 523 -22.91 -18.13 -9.31
CA GLU A 523 -23.56 -19.37 -8.86
C GLU A 523 -23.56 -19.65 -7.33
N VAL A 524 -22.83 -18.87 -6.54
CA VAL A 524 -22.72 -19.01 -5.08
C VAL A 524 -23.45 -17.88 -4.32
N GLY A 525 -23.38 -16.66 -4.85
CA GLY A 525 -23.95 -15.46 -4.23
C GLY A 525 -22.96 -14.73 -3.30
N TRP A 526 -23.50 -13.95 -2.36
CA TRP A 526 -22.70 -13.15 -1.43
C TRP A 526 -21.96 -14.03 -0.41
N LYS A 527 -20.63 -14.00 -0.44
CA LYS A 527 -19.76 -14.69 0.53
C LYS A 527 -18.87 -13.70 1.26
N GLY A 528 -18.73 -13.88 2.58
CA GLY A 528 -18.00 -12.94 3.44
C GLY A 528 -16.53 -13.30 3.64
N PHE A 529 -15.72 -12.25 3.67
CA PHE A 529 -14.28 -12.27 3.88
C PHE A 529 -13.94 -11.29 5.00
N ASP A 530 -13.09 -11.71 5.93
CA ASP A 530 -12.62 -10.91 7.05
C ASP A 530 -11.10 -10.70 6.92
N PRO A 531 -10.66 -9.58 6.32
CA PRO A 531 -9.24 -9.30 6.12
C PRO A 531 -8.51 -8.94 7.43
N THR A 532 -9.24 -8.56 8.47
CA THR A 532 -8.63 -8.29 9.79
C THR A 532 -8.18 -9.56 10.48
N ASN A 533 -8.88 -10.67 10.23
CA ASN A 533 -8.59 -11.98 10.82
C ASN A 533 -8.04 -13.00 9.80
N GLY A 534 -7.95 -12.63 8.52
CA GLY A 534 -7.46 -13.51 7.46
C GLY A 534 -8.35 -14.72 7.16
N ILE A 535 -9.63 -14.70 7.56
CA ILE A 535 -10.55 -15.84 7.47
C ILE A 535 -11.77 -15.55 6.60
N LEU A 536 -12.45 -16.60 6.14
CA LEU A 536 -13.82 -16.47 5.60
C LEU A 536 -14.81 -16.36 6.76
N THR A 537 -15.85 -15.56 6.57
CA THR A 537 -16.90 -15.45 7.60
C THR A 537 -17.75 -16.72 7.65
N GLN A 538 -17.96 -17.22 8.87
CA GLN A 538 -18.76 -18.41 9.17
C GLN A 538 -19.73 -18.11 10.34
N THR A 539 -19.97 -19.10 11.20
CA THR A 539 -20.94 -18.96 12.31
C THR A 539 -20.48 -18.04 13.44
N GLN A 540 -19.28 -17.48 13.40
CA GLN A 540 -18.77 -16.53 14.39
C GLN A 540 -19.13 -15.06 14.08
N HIS A 541 -19.66 -14.76 12.88
CA HIS A 541 -19.88 -13.40 12.39
C HIS A 541 -21.38 -13.06 12.32
N VAL A 542 -21.89 -12.34 13.31
CA VAL A 542 -23.29 -11.90 13.39
C VAL A 542 -23.49 -10.63 12.56
N ARG A 543 -24.21 -10.76 11.44
CA ARG A 543 -24.48 -9.65 10.50
C ARG A 543 -25.57 -8.73 11.02
N VAL A 544 -25.33 -7.43 10.98
CA VAL A 544 -26.32 -6.42 11.38
C VAL A 544 -26.74 -5.54 10.22
N ALA A 545 -25.78 -4.97 9.50
CA ALA A 545 -26.07 -4.09 8.38
C ALA A 545 -25.11 -4.33 7.21
N VAL A 546 -25.59 -4.09 6.00
CA VAL A 546 -24.81 -4.14 4.76
C VAL A 546 -24.99 -2.85 3.98
N GLY A 547 -23.98 -2.46 3.21
CA GLY A 547 -24.00 -1.22 2.45
C GLY A 547 -22.91 -1.19 1.37
N ARG A 548 -22.85 -0.13 0.58
CA ARG A 548 -21.75 0.02 -0.40
C ARG A 548 -20.45 0.39 0.31
N ASN A 549 -20.54 1.11 1.42
CA ASN A 549 -19.42 1.57 2.23
C ASN A 549 -19.86 1.71 3.68
N TYR A 550 -18.95 2.21 4.53
CA TYR A 550 -19.21 2.45 5.95
C TYR A 550 -20.49 3.26 6.22
N VAL A 551 -20.72 4.36 5.48
CA VAL A 551 -21.84 5.30 5.72
C VAL A 551 -23.21 4.63 5.55
N ASP A 552 -23.31 3.73 4.58
CA ASP A 552 -24.55 2.99 4.30
C ASP A 552 -24.87 1.97 5.42
N ALA A 553 -23.86 1.49 6.15
CA ALA A 553 -23.96 0.37 7.10
C ALA A 553 -23.64 0.75 8.56
N THR A 554 -23.37 2.02 8.87
CA THR A 554 -23.02 2.43 10.24
C THR A 554 -24.13 2.05 11.23
N PRO A 555 -23.81 1.41 12.38
CA PRO A 555 -24.79 0.96 13.37
C PRO A 555 -25.66 2.08 13.92
N THR A 556 -25.06 3.25 14.16
CA THR A 556 -25.74 4.42 14.69
C THR A 556 -25.28 5.66 13.94
N SER A 557 -26.22 6.54 13.60
CA SER A 557 -25.92 7.82 12.97
C SER A 557 -26.96 8.84 13.40
N GLY A 558 -26.54 10.10 13.54
CA GLY A 558 -27.42 11.16 14.02
C GLY A 558 -27.07 12.51 13.43
N THR A 559 -28.07 13.37 13.33
CA THR A 559 -27.91 14.79 12.99
C THR A 559 -28.55 15.60 14.10
N ILE A 560 -27.74 16.43 14.74
CA ILE A 560 -28.18 17.39 15.75
C ILE A 560 -28.48 18.70 15.03
N TYR A 561 -29.72 19.19 15.15
CA TYR A 561 -30.14 20.43 14.49
C TYR A 561 -30.03 21.65 15.41
N VAL A 562 -30.30 21.47 16.71
CA VAL A 562 -30.35 22.56 17.70
C VAL A 562 -29.85 22.06 19.05
N GLY A 563 -29.01 22.85 19.69
CA GLY A 563 -28.29 22.46 20.90
C GLY A 563 -27.21 21.43 20.56
N GLY A 564 -26.76 20.70 21.57
CA GLY A 564 -25.61 19.83 21.44
C GLY A 564 -24.29 20.61 21.40
N GLY A 565 -23.24 19.94 21.86
CA GLY A 565 -21.88 20.46 21.92
C GLY A 565 -20.92 19.28 21.84
N GLY A 566 -19.80 19.34 22.55
CA GLY A 566 -18.90 18.19 22.69
C GLY A 566 -19.67 16.92 23.11
N GLU A 567 -19.45 15.84 22.36
CA GLU A 567 -20.05 14.52 22.55
C GLU A 567 -19.01 13.59 23.19
N THR A 568 -19.47 12.76 24.11
CA THR A 568 -18.70 11.61 24.60
C THR A 568 -19.52 10.34 24.40
N LEU A 569 -18.85 9.31 23.89
CA LEU A 569 -19.44 8.04 23.52
C LEU A 569 -18.85 6.92 24.36
N GLU A 570 -19.72 6.07 24.91
CA GLU A 570 -19.35 4.85 25.61
C GLU A 570 -20.08 3.69 24.97
N VAL A 571 -19.36 2.64 24.57
CA VAL A 571 -19.97 1.46 23.93
C VAL A 571 -19.50 0.18 24.62
N ASP A 572 -20.45 -0.66 25.02
CA ASP A 572 -20.23 -2.01 25.54
C ASP A 572 -20.96 -3.03 24.67
N VAL A 573 -20.23 -4.01 24.13
CA VAL A 573 -20.80 -5.08 23.31
C VAL A 573 -20.34 -6.43 23.82
N ARG A 574 -21.27 -7.37 23.94
CA ARG A 574 -21.01 -8.75 24.34
C ARG A 574 -21.70 -9.71 23.40
N VAL A 575 -20.96 -10.74 22.99
CA VAL A 575 -21.46 -11.85 22.18
C VAL A 575 -21.20 -13.12 22.98
N GLU A 576 -22.25 -13.76 23.46
CA GLU A 576 -22.18 -14.92 24.35
C GLU A 576 -22.84 -16.13 23.69
N PRO A 577 -22.20 -17.30 23.63
CA PRO A 577 -22.82 -18.50 23.09
C PRO A 577 -23.94 -18.97 24.02
N VAL A 578 -25.05 -19.44 23.44
CA VAL A 578 -26.22 -19.95 24.18
C VAL A 578 -26.47 -21.39 23.78
N GLU A 579 -26.63 -22.28 24.75
CA GLU A 579 -26.96 -23.68 24.47
C GLU A 579 -28.32 -23.78 23.78
N ARG A 580 -28.41 -24.68 22.79
CA ARG A 580 -29.68 -25.02 22.15
C ARG A 580 -30.49 -25.82 23.17
N GLY A 581 -31.41 -25.17 23.87
CA GLY A 581 -32.42 -25.88 24.66
C GLY A 581 -33.07 -26.95 23.79
N GLY A 582 -33.05 -28.20 24.28
CA GLY A 582 -33.49 -29.40 23.56
C GLY A 582 -34.97 -29.46 23.23
#